data_AF-A0A9D8PV83-F1
#
_entry.id   AF-A0A9D8PV83-F1
#
_cell.length_a   1.000
_cell.length_b   1.000
_cell.length_c   1.000
_cell.angle_alpha   90.00
_cell.angle_beta   90.00
_cell.angle_gamma   90.00
#
_symmetry.space_group_name_H-M   'P 1'
#
loop_
_entity.id
_entity.type
_entity.pdbx_description
1 polymer ?
#
loop_
_entity_poly.entity_id
_entity_poly.type
_entity_poly.pdbx_seq_one_letter_code
_entity_poly.pdbx_strand_id
1 'polypeptide(L)'
;MHAIELKDPAGFGNEFLRLTLLQGFQSLTKRNLELLIFVLLERDGAIDRGDSNASVALQLRVTPAKVKGLRRDGYARWRALVPEEADAALQRIVATVLTEANLRSG
;
A
#
# COMPACT_ATOMS: atom_id res chain seq x y z
N MET A 1 -13.83 17.00 3.53
CA MET A 1 -13.24 16.05 2.57
C MET A 1 -11.75 16.33 2.52
N HIS A 2 -10.89 15.42 2.95
CA HIS A 2 -9.45 15.59 2.82
C HIS A 2 -9.03 15.06 1.43
N ALA A 3 -8.40 15.92 0.63
CA ALA A 3 -7.73 15.49 -0.58
C ALA A 3 -6.48 14.67 -0.19
N ILE A 4 -6.10 13.70 -1.03
CA ILE A 4 -4.82 13.03 -0.87
C ILE A 4 -3.73 14.00 -1.30
N GLU A 5 -2.78 14.26 -0.40
CA GLU A 5 -1.62 15.11 -0.64
C GLU A 5 -0.36 14.25 -0.61
N LEU A 6 0.45 14.35 -1.65
CA LEU A 6 1.73 13.67 -1.74
C LEU A 6 2.77 14.42 -0.90
N LYS A 7 3.56 13.67 -0.13
CA LYS A 7 4.67 14.21 0.66
C LYS A 7 5.91 14.48 -0.20
N ASP A 8 6.16 13.64 -1.21
CA ASP A 8 7.21 13.81 -2.22
C ASP A 8 6.65 13.54 -3.64
N PRO A 9 6.00 14.54 -4.26
CA PRO A 9 5.44 14.40 -5.61
C PRO A 9 6.48 13.99 -6.67
N ALA A 10 7.73 14.44 -6.53
CA ALA A 10 8.79 14.16 -7.49
C ALA A 10 9.25 12.70 -7.36
N GLY A 11 9.49 12.23 -6.13
CA GLY A 11 9.81 10.83 -5.85
C GLY A 11 8.71 9.88 -6.31
N PHE A 12 7.45 10.22 -6.04
CA PHE A 12 6.30 9.46 -6.52
C PHE A 12 6.29 9.35 -8.05
N GLY A 13 6.40 10.49 -8.75
CA GLY A 13 6.34 10.55 -10.21
C GLY A 13 7.49 9.81 -10.89
N ASN A 14 8.71 9.98 -10.38
CA ASN A 14 9.90 9.30 -10.89
C ASN A 14 9.77 7.78 -10.77
N GLU A 15 9.29 7.30 -9.62
CA GLU A 15 9.14 5.86 -9.40
C GLU A 15 8.00 5.27 -10.22
N PHE A 16 6.88 5.98 -10.32
CA PHE A 16 5.77 5.59 -11.19
C PHE A 16 6.21 5.43 -12.65
N LEU A 17 6.94 6.41 -13.18
CA LEU A 17 7.47 6.37 -14.55
C LEU A 17 8.48 5.24 -14.72
N ARG A 18 9.44 5.10 -13.80
CA ARG A 18 10.45 4.04 -13.84
C ARG A 18 9.82 2.65 -13.93
N LEU A 19 8.83 2.37 -13.09
CA LEU A 19 8.16 1.06 -13.03
C LEU A 19 7.27 0.82 -14.24
N THR A 20 6.59 1.86 -14.73
CA THR A 20 5.77 1.77 -15.95
C THR A 20 6.63 1.46 -17.17
N LEU A 21 7.80 2.11 -17.30
CA LEU A 21 8.74 1.89 -18.40
C LEU A 21 9.39 0.50 -18.31
N LEU A 22 9.76 0.04 -17.11
CA LEU A 22 10.40 -1.27 -16.90
C LEU A 22 9.47 -2.44 -17.24
N GLN A 23 8.17 -2.30 -16.98
CA GLN A 23 7.20 -3.35 -17.34
C GLN A 23 6.82 -3.33 -18.83
N GLY A 24 7.10 -2.23 -19.56
CA GLY A 24 6.71 -2.05 -20.97
C GLY A 24 5.27 -1.55 -21.15
N PHE A 25 5.03 -0.73 -22.18
CA PHE A 25 3.68 -0.22 -22.49
C PHE A 25 2.72 -1.37 -22.84
N GLN A 26 1.50 -1.33 -22.29
CA GLN A 26 0.43 -2.36 -22.32
C GLN A 26 0.54 -3.57 -21.36
N SER A 27 1.66 -3.79 -20.66
CA SER A 27 1.74 -4.90 -19.69
C SER A 27 1.01 -4.61 -18.36
N LEU A 28 0.83 -3.33 -18.03
CA LEU A 28 0.10 -2.89 -16.85
C LEU A 28 -1.39 -2.76 -17.16
N THR A 29 -2.17 -3.77 -16.78
CA THR A 29 -3.63 -3.69 -16.78
C THR A 29 -4.12 -2.57 -15.86
N LYS A 30 -5.38 -2.13 -16.03
CA LYS A 30 -6.03 -1.17 -15.12
C LYS A 30 -5.87 -1.56 -13.65
N ARG A 31 -6.06 -2.85 -13.33
CA ARG A 31 -5.89 -3.36 -11.96
C ARG A 31 -4.46 -3.21 -11.47
N ASN A 32 -3.47 -3.46 -12.32
CA ASN A 32 -2.06 -3.34 -11.96
C ASN A 32 -1.66 -1.89 -11.72
N LEU A 33 -2.19 -0.94 -12.50
CA LEU A 33 -2.00 0.48 -12.28
C LEU A 33 -2.59 0.95 -10.96
N GLU A 34 -3.83 0.54 -10.64
CA GLU A 34 -4.45 0.84 -9.35
C GLU A 34 -3.62 0.34 -8.16
N LEU A 35 -3.09 -0.89 -8.27
CA LEU A 35 -2.26 -1.47 -7.23
C LEU A 35 -0.91 -0.75 -7.10
N LEU A 36 -0.27 -0.43 -8.22
CA LEU A 36 0.99 0.31 -8.24
C LEU A 36 0.81 1.69 -7.59
N ILE A 37 -0.20 2.44 -8.01
CA ILE A 37 -0.50 3.76 -7.43
C ILE A 37 -0.75 3.64 -5.93
N PHE A 38 -1.54 2.66 -5.49
CA PHE A 38 -1.81 2.44 -4.07
C PHE A 38 -0.53 2.18 -3.26
N VAL A 39 0.34 1.31 -3.75
CA VAL A 39 1.63 0.98 -3.12
C VAL A 39 2.56 2.21 -3.07
N LEU A 40 2.57 3.04 -4.12
CA LEU A 40 3.37 4.26 -4.14
C LEU A 40 2.82 5.34 -3.20
N LEU A 41 1.49 5.44 -3.01
CA LEU A 41 0.88 6.33 -2.02
C LEU A 41 1.26 5.94 -0.58
N GLU A 42 1.34 4.64 -0.31
CA GLU A 42 1.82 4.16 0.99
C GLU A 42 3.32 4.38 1.19
N ARG A 43 4.14 4.21 0.13
CA ARG A 43 5.58 4.49 0.19
C ARG A 43 5.85 5.99 0.40
N ASP A 44 5.12 6.85 -0.29
CA ASP A 44 5.18 8.30 -0.13
C ASP A 44 4.74 8.73 1.28
N GLY A 45 3.87 7.93 1.91
CA GLY A 45 3.30 8.22 3.23
C GLY A 45 2.07 9.13 3.15
N ALA A 46 1.52 9.37 1.96
CA ALA A 46 0.21 9.99 1.75
C ALA A 46 -0.94 9.13 2.29
N ILE A 47 -0.74 7.81 2.35
CA ILE A 47 -1.62 6.86 3.04
C ILE A 47 -0.80 6.12 4.08
N ASP A 48 -1.25 6.10 5.34
CA ASP A 48 -0.57 5.34 6.37
C ASP A 48 -0.97 3.84 6.30
N ARG A 49 -0.01 2.97 6.58
CA ARG A 49 -0.27 1.53 6.72
C ARG A 49 -1.18 1.22 7.91
N GLY A 50 -1.08 2.00 8.97
CA GLY A 50 -1.92 1.92 10.18
C GLY A 50 -3.33 2.47 10.00
N ASP A 51 -3.59 3.24 8.93
CA ASP A 51 -4.92 3.79 8.69
C ASP A 51 -5.95 2.69 8.44
N SER A 52 -7.12 2.85 9.06
CA SER A 52 -8.25 1.95 8.87
C SER A 52 -8.68 1.87 7.40
N ASN A 53 -9.19 0.72 6.95
CA ASN A 53 -9.70 0.60 5.58
C ASN A 53 -10.83 1.59 5.28
N ALA A 54 -11.59 2.02 6.29
CA ALA A 54 -12.69 2.98 6.14
C ALA A 54 -12.17 4.41 5.91
N SER A 55 -11.13 4.85 6.64
CA SER A 55 -10.53 6.17 6.47
C SER A 55 -9.85 6.29 5.10
N VAL A 56 -9.07 5.29 4.71
CA VAL A 56 -8.42 5.25 3.39
C VAL A 56 -9.45 5.20 2.26
N ALA A 57 -10.54 4.44 2.43
CA ALA A 57 -11.63 4.36 1.45
C ALA A 57 -12.28 5.74 1.21
N LEU A 58 -12.46 6.53 2.26
CA LEU A 58 -12.98 7.90 2.17
C LEU A 58 -12.05 8.80 1.37
N GLN A 59 -10.73 8.74 1.64
CA GLN A 59 -9.71 9.53 0.95
C GLN A 59 -9.64 9.17 -0.54
N LEU A 60 -9.63 7.87 -0.86
CA LEU A 60 -9.55 7.35 -2.23
C LEU A 60 -10.89 7.32 -2.98
N ARG A 61 -12.01 7.61 -2.30
CA ARG A 61 -13.38 7.54 -2.85
C ARG A 61 -13.73 6.16 -3.42
N VAL A 62 -13.38 5.12 -2.67
CA VAL A 62 -13.66 3.70 -3.00
C VAL A 62 -14.35 3.00 -1.84
N THR A 63 -14.68 1.72 -1.99
CA THR A 63 -15.23 0.93 -0.88
C THR A 63 -14.12 0.41 0.05
N PRO A 64 -14.40 0.19 1.35
CA PRO A 64 -13.45 -0.45 2.26
C PRO A 64 -13.01 -1.85 1.78
N ALA A 65 -13.89 -2.59 1.11
CA ALA A 65 -13.57 -3.88 0.49
C ALA A 65 -12.52 -3.74 -0.63
N LYS A 66 -12.60 -2.67 -1.44
CA LYS A 66 -11.60 -2.36 -2.46
C LYS A 66 -10.25 -2.06 -1.83
N VAL A 67 -10.19 -1.28 -0.74
CA VAL A 67 -8.95 -1.01 0.01
C VAL A 67 -8.35 -2.30 0.55
N LYS A 68 -9.16 -3.17 1.18
CA LYS A 68 -8.71 -4.49 1.65
C LYS A 68 -8.06 -5.31 0.52
N GLY A 69 -8.67 -5.33 -0.66
CA GLY A 69 -8.11 -5.99 -1.84
C GLY A 69 -6.83 -5.33 -2.35
N LEU A 70 -6.74 -3.99 -2.35
CA LEU A 70 -5.53 -3.26 -2.75
C LEU A 70 -4.35 -3.56 -1.82
N ARG A 71 -4.55 -3.53 -0.50
CA ARG A 71 -3.52 -3.89 0.48
C ARG A 71 -3.01 -5.31 0.27
N ARG A 72 -3.92 -6.28 0.19
CA ARG A 72 -3.58 -7.70 -0.01
C ARG A 72 -2.79 -7.93 -1.30
N ASP A 73 -3.34 -7.49 -2.43
CA ASP A 73 -2.79 -7.81 -3.75
C ASP A 73 -1.56 -6.94 -4.07
N GLY A 74 -1.52 -5.70 -3.56
CA GLY A 74 -0.44 -4.74 -3.79
C GLY A 74 0.85 -5.20 -3.12
N TYR A 75 0.76 -5.65 -1.85
CA TYR A 75 1.91 -6.21 -1.16
C TYR A 75 2.36 -7.55 -1.75
N ALA A 76 1.46 -8.41 -2.20
CA ALA A 76 1.86 -9.67 -2.82
C ALA A 76 2.74 -9.45 -4.07
N ARG A 77 2.50 -8.37 -4.81
CA ARG A 77 3.18 -8.11 -6.08
C ARG A 77 4.36 -7.13 -5.99
N TRP A 78 4.28 -6.15 -5.11
CA TRP A 78 5.26 -5.06 -5.01
C TRP A 78 5.84 -4.90 -3.60
N ARG A 79 5.89 -5.98 -2.80
CA ARG A 79 6.48 -5.95 -1.45
C ARG A 79 7.86 -5.30 -1.40
N ALA A 80 8.68 -5.54 -2.43
CA ALA A 80 10.04 -5.00 -2.53
C ALA A 80 10.08 -3.47 -2.76
N LEU A 81 8.99 -2.86 -3.21
CA LEU A 81 8.93 -1.42 -3.48
C LEU A 81 8.45 -0.58 -2.30
N VAL A 82 7.92 -1.21 -1.25
CA VAL A 82 7.59 -0.50 -0.02
C VAL A 82 8.66 -0.85 1.00
N PRO A 83 9.76 -0.08 1.06
CA PRO A 83 10.76 -0.28 2.09
C PRO A 83 10.05 -0.17 3.43
N GLU A 84 10.09 -1.26 4.18
CA GLU A 84 9.75 -1.26 5.58
C GLU A 84 11.08 -1.47 6.30
N GLU A 85 11.43 -0.54 7.19
CA GLU A 85 12.50 -0.74 8.16
C GLU A 85 12.27 -2.10 8.82
N ALA A 86 13.27 -2.98 8.82
CA ALA A 86 13.13 -4.37 9.26
C ALA A 86 12.54 -4.46 10.68
N ASP A 87 12.91 -3.50 11.54
CA ASP A 87 12.41 -3.38 12.91
C ASP A 87 10.92 -3.01 12.98
N ALA A 88 10.45 -2.13 12.10
CA ALA A 88 9.04 -1.78 12.00
C ALA A 88 8.20 -2.96 11.47
N ALA A 89 8.76 -3.74 10.54
CA ALA A 89 8.14 -4.97 10.06
C ALA A 89 7.99 -5.99 11.18
N LEU A 90 9.07 -6.20 11.95
CA LEU A 90 9.10 -7.13 13.06
C LEU A 90 8.12 -6.73 14.16
N GLN A 91 8.11 -5.46 14.58
CA GLN A 91 7.18 -4.96 15.59
C GLN A 91 5.72 -5.19 15.20
N ARG A 92 5.36 -4.93 13.94
CA ARG A 92 3.99 -5.10 13.44
C ARG A 92 3.58 -6.57 13.37
N ILE A 93 4.48 -7.46 12.94
CA ILE A 93 4.25 -8.91 12.92
C ILE A 93 4.06 -9.42 14.35
N VAL A 94 4.97 -9.06 15.26
CA VAL A 94 4.91 -9.43 16.68
C VAL A 94 3.63 -8.92 17.33
N ALA A 95 3.25 -7.65 17.11
CA ALA A 95 2.00 -7.09 17.64
C ALA A 95 0.75 -7.82 17.13
N THR A 96 0.79 -8.34 15.90
CA THR A 96 -0.32 -9.12 15.33
C THR A 96 -0.34 -10.53 15.92
N VAL A 97 0.81 -11.19 16.04
CA VAL A 97 0.93 -12.58 16.52
C VAL A 97 0.65 -12.70 18.02
N LEU A 98 1.11 -11.73 18.84
CA LEU A 98 0.96 -11.76 20.29
C LEU A 98 -0.44 -11.37 20.80
N THR A 99 -1.45 -11.30 19.92
CA THR A 99 -2.82 -11.13 20.37
C THR A 99 -3.34 -12.44 20.97
N GLU A 100 -4.11 -12.34 22.04
CA GLU A 100 -4.64 -13.51 22.75
C GLU A 100 -5.47 -14.44 21.82
N ALA A 101 -6.18 -13.84 20.87
CA ALA A 101 -6.93 -14.56 19.84
C ALA A 101 -6.02 -15.39 18.92
N ASN A 102 -4.88 -14.85 18.50
CA ASN A 102 -3.96 -15.53 17.58
C ASN A 102 -3.07 -16.55 18.32
N LEU A 103 -2.71 -16.28 19.57
CA LEU A 103 -1.96 -17.21 20.42
C LEU A 103 -2.75 -18.48 20.75
N ARG A 104 -4.07 -18.39 20.93
CA ARG A 104 -4.96 -19.55 21.16
C ARG A 104 -5.26 -20.37 19.91
N SER A 105 -4.92 -19.84 18.73
CA SER A 105 -5.17 -20.48 17.43
C SER A 105 -3.98 -21.27 16.87
N GLY A 106 -2.86 -21.29 17.61
CA GLY A 106 -1.67 -22.08 17.31
C GLY A 106 -1.69 -23.46 17.95
#